data_AF-A0A1E4GC98-F1
#
_entry.id   AF-A0A1E4GC98-F1
#
_cell.length_a   1.000
_cell.length_b   1.000
_cell.length_c   1.000
_cell.angle_alpha   90.00
_cell.angle_beta   90.00
_cell.angle_gamma   90.00
#
_symmetry.space_group_name_H-M   'P 1'
#
loop_
_entity.id
_entity.type
_entity.pdbx_description
1 polymer ?
#
loop_
_entity_poly.entity_id
_entity_poly.type
_entity_poly.pdbx_seq_one_letter_code
_entity_poly.pdbx_strand_id
1 'polypeptide(L)'
;MIRLAFWIIGSLVVAALAAWLMGLEGTLTLEAAGYRMQPRLGTAVFMFIVLAVVVIALWALVRRILAAPRHMARRNREKRRQQGVDALSDGFVALQAGDPARARALARDAQARLPDNAAARLLEARADLALGDMPAAREHYRALIANEKTALAALAGLYDQARAQHRPDAALTFARKALALAPQSGWAADAVFDDLARRGQWAEAVAMVNVELAANREERARKRRRQAVIETARARETETSNPLSALDHALTALRLLPDFVPAALIAARIHINRGETRKAMSLLRRIWRATGHPDVAALYAHAQPGASAVDRLRRLGEIIEMPPPHRAAGMALARAAIDAYDWQSARLALAPFAGSDATQGVASLMAEIEEGETGDQGKAREWLARAVRAPRDPAWTADGLVSDEWEPVSPVTGKLDAFEWKVPVTLSARNPAPPAVAQLPAEAPLPLAPAANAT
;
A
#
# COMPACT_ATOMS: atom_id res chain seq x y z
N MET A 1 -15.54 9.57 -58.05
CA MET A 1 -15.97 9.19 -59.42
C MET A 1 -17.36 8.54 -59.45
N ILE A 2 -17.69 7.61 -58.55
CA ILE A 2 -19.01 6.92 -58.50
C ILE A 2 -20.21 7.88 -58.33
N ARG A 3 -20.10 8.92 -57.50
CA ARG A 3 -21.17 9.92 -57.32
C ARG A 3 -21.43 10.80 -58.56
N LEU A 4 -20.41 11.00 -59.41
CA LEU A 4 -20.53 11.79 -60.64
C LEU A 4 -21.20 10.95 -61.74
N ALA A 5 -20.80 9.68 -61.87
CA ALA A 5 -21.40 8.75 -62.82
C ALA A 5 -22.90 8.53 -62.53
N PHE A 6 -23.29 8.41 -61.26
CA PHE A 6 -24.71 8.29 -60.86
C PHE A 6 -25.53 9.53 -61.23
N TRP A 7 -24.96 10.72 -61.10
CA TRP A 7 -25.62 11.98 -61.49
C TRP A 7 -25.77 12.11 -63.01
N ILE A 8 -24.75 11.73 -63.77
CA ILE A 8 -24.76 11.77 -65.24
C ILE A 8 -25.76 10.75 -65.81
N ILE A 9 -25.74 9.51 -65.32
CA ILE A 9 -26.69 8.47 -65.75
C ILE A 9 -28.12 8.87 -65.36
N GLY A 10 -28.29 9.40 -64.14
CA GLY A 10 -29.58 9.92 -63.68
C GLY A 10 -30.12 11.06 -64.56
N SER A 11 -29.28 12.03 -64.94
CA SER A 11 -29.72 13.13 -65.82
C SER A 11 -30.05 12.65 -67.24
N LEU A 12 -29.32 11.65 -67.75
CA LEU A 12 -29.54 11.08 -69.08
C LEU A 12 -30.86 10.30 -69.15
N VAL A 13 -31.19 9.53 -68.10
CA VAL A 13 -32.48 8.82 -68.00
C VAL A 13 -33.64 9.81 -67.87
N VAL A 14 -33.51 10.87 -67.07
CA VAL A 14 -34.54 11.91 -66.93
C VAL A 14 -34.74 12.67 -68.24
N ALA A 15 -33.65 13.00 -68.95
CA ALA A 15 -33.72 13.65 -70.26
C ALA A 15 -34.40 12.76 -71.32
N ALA A 16 -34.11 11.45 -71.31
CA ALA A 16 -34.73 10.48 -72.21
C ALA A 16 -36.23 10.30 -71.92
N LEU A 17 -36.62 10.22 -70.64
CA LEU A 17 -38.02 10.14 -70.22
C LEU A 17 -38.79 11.43 -70.58
N ALA A 18 -38.17 12.60 -70.41
CA ALA A 18 -38.74 13.88 -70.80
C ALA A 18 -38.96 13.98 -72.31
N ALA A 19 -37.97 13.57 -73.12
CA ALA A 19 -38.07 13.56 -74.57
C ALA A 19 -39.16 12.59 -75.07
N TRP A 20 -39.27 11.41 -74.45
CA TRP A 20 -40.31 10.44 -74.76
C TRP A 20 -41.72 10.95 -74.42
N LEU A 21 -41.87 11.60 -73.27
CA LEU A 21 -43.14 12.22 -72.88
C LEU A 21 -43.55 13.36 -73.82
N MET A 22 -42.62 14.21 -74.26
CA MET A 22 -42.88 15.30 -75.20
C MET A 22 -43.38 14.82 -76.58
N GLY A 23 -43.07 13.58 -76.96
CA GLY A 23 -43.48 12.97 -78.23
C GLY A 23 -44.90 12.39 -78.28
N LEU A 24 -45.63 12.36 -77.16
CA LEU A 24 -46.99 11.80 -77.11
C LEU A 24 -48.03 12.77 -77.71
N GLU A 25 -48.62 12.37 -78.84
CA GLU A 25 -49.68 13.11 -79.53
C GLU A 25 -51.04 12.95 -78.81
N GLY A 26 -51.47 14.02 -78.15
CA GLY A 26 -52.79 14.18 -77.56
C GLY A 26 -52.98 15.66 -77.19
N THR A 27 -54.21 16.16 -77.17
CA THR A 27 -54.50 17.56 -76.84
C THR A 27 -55.28 17.64 -75.54
N LEU A 28 -54.77 18.40 -74.58
CA LEU A 28 -55.47 18.78 -73.35
C LEU A 28 -55.85 20.24 -73.49
N THR A 29 -57.15 20.54 -73.54
CA THR A 29 -57.64 21.92 -73.52
C THR A 29 -57.76 22.38 -72.08
N LEU A 30 -56.89 23.31 -71.68
CA LEU A 30 -56.96 23.99 -70.38
C LEU A 30 -57.53 25.39 -70.63
N GLU A 31 -58.75 25.65 -70.15
CA GLU A 31 -59.33 26.99 -70.11
C GLU A 31 -59.16 27.57 -68.69
N ALA A 32 -58.32 28.60 -68.56
CA ALA A 32 -58.19 29.37 -67.33
C ALA A 32 -58.01 30.86 -67.68
N ALA A 33 -58.80 31.72 -67.03
CA ALA A 33 -58.72 33.19 -67.12
C ALA A 33 -58.73 33.77 -68.55
N GLY A 34 -59.53 33.19 -69.46
CA GLY A 34 -59.75 33.73 -70.82
C GLY A 34 -58.63 33.50 -71.84
N TYR A 35 -57.51 32.86 -71.44
CA TYR A 35 -56.45 32.44 -72.36
C TYR A 35 -56.61 30.95 -72.69
N ARG A 36 -56.85 30.64 -73.98
CA ARG A 36 -56.77 29.27 -74.49
C ARG A 36 -55.33 28.95 -74.85
N MET A 37 -54.70 28.09 -74.07
CA MET A 37 -53.46 27.43 -74.47
C MET A 37 -53.81 25.99 -74.83
N GLN A 38 -53.38 25.55 -76.03
CA GLN A 38 -53.46 24.15 -76.48
C GLN A 38 -52.04 23.53 -76.44
N PRO A 39 -51.48 23.25 -75.25
CA PRO A 39 -50.23 22.52 -75.16
C PRO A 39 -50.44 21.06 -75.59
N ARG A 40 -49.46 20.49 -76.30
CA ARG A 40 -49.42 19.04 -76.59
C ARG A 40 -49.35 18.29 -75.26
N LEU A 41 -50.08 17.16 -75.11
CA LEU A 41 -50.21 16.38 -73.87
C LEU A 41 -48.87 16.18 -73.16
N GLY A 42 -47.85 15.86 -73.95
CA GLY A 42 -46.48 15.66 -73.48
C GLY A 42 -45.88 16.85 -72.74
N THR A 43 -46.14 18.07 -73.21
CA THR A 43 -45.63 19.30 -72.58
C THR A 43 -46.35 19.61 -71.27
N ALA A 44 -47.66 19.32 -71.18
CA ALA A 44 -48.44 19.53 -69.96
C ALA A 44 -48.01 18.55 -68.85
N VAL A 45 -47.81 17.27 -69.20
CA VAL A 45 -47.34 16.26 -68.23
C VAL A 45 -45.89 16.54 -67.80
N PHE A 46 -45.02 16.98 -68.72
CA PHE A 46 -43.66 17.39 -68.38
C PHE A 46 -43.65 18.57 -67.38
N MET A 47 -44.44 19.61 -67.63
CA MET A 47 -44.56 20.75 -66.71
C MET A 47 -45.08 20.34 -65.34
N PHE A 48 -46.03 19.40 -65.27
CA PHE A 48 -46.53 18.87 -64.02
C PHE A 48 -45.47 18.07 -63.24
N ILE A 49 -44.69 17.23 -63.93
CA ILE A 49 -43.58 16.48 -63.32
C ILE A 49 -42.51 17.46 -62.82
N VAL A 50 -42.13 18.47 -63.60
CA VAL A 50 -41.17 19.50 -63.19
C VAL A 50 -41.68 20.24 -61.95
N LEU A 51 -42.95 20.63 -61.93
CA LEU A 51 -43.56 21.28 -60.77
C LEU A 51 -43.54 20.36 -59.54
N ALA A 52 -43.90 19.08 -59.70
CA ALA A 52 -43.84 18.11 -58.61
C ALA A 52 -42.42 17.94 -58.07
N VAL A 53 -41.41 17.85 -58.94
CA VAL A 53 -39.99 17.79 -58.55
C VAL A 53 -39.57 19.05 -57.80
N VAL A 54 -39.95 20.24 -58.28
CA VAL A 54 -39.66 21.51 -57.60
C VAL A 54 -40.31 21.57 -56.22
N VAL A 55 -41.57 21.13 -56.08
CA VAL A 55 -42.27 21.09 -54.79
C VAL A 55 -41.63 20.10 -53.83
N ILE A 56 -41.25 18.89 -54.31
CA ILE A 56 -40.52 17.90 -53.50
C ILE A 56 -39.15 18.44 -53.08
N ALA A 57 -38.44 19.14 -53.97
CA ALA A 57 -37.15 19.75 -53.68
C ALA A 57 -37.28 20.88 -52.64
N LEU A 58 -38.28 21.76 -52.78
CA LEU A 58 -38.58 22.80 -51.81
C LEU A 58 -38.94 22.18 -50.44
N TRP A 59 -39.79 21.15 -50.44
CA TRP A 59 -40.18 20.46 -49.21
C TRP A 59 -38.99 19.76 -48.53
N ALA A 60 -38.12 19.13 -49.30
CA ALA A 60 -36.88 18.53 -48.78
C ALA A 60 -35.92 19.60 -48.21
N LEU A 61 -35.82 20.77 -48.86
CA LEU A 61 -35.02 21.90 -48.37
C LEU A 61 -35.58 22.45 -47.05
N VAL A 62 -36.90 22.68 -46.98
CA VAL A 62 -37.59 23.13 -45.77
C VAL A 62 -37.41 22.10 -44.64
N ARG A 63 -37.61 20.80 -44.93
CA ARG A 63 -37.40 19.72 -43.94
C ARG A 63 -35.95 19.68 -43.46
N ARG A 64 -34.97 19.91 -44.34
CA ARG A 64 -33.54 19.95 -43.98
C ARG A 64 -33.21 21.17 -43.12
N ILE A 65 -33.77 22.34 -43.40
CA ILE A 65 -33.60 23.55 -42.59
C ILE A 65 -34.25 23.37 -41.21
N LEU A 66 -35.44 22.76 -41.14
CA LEU A 66 -36.12 22.45 -39.87
C LEU A 66 -35.44 21.32 -39.08
N ALA A 67 -34.81 20.35 -39.75
CA ALA A 67 -34.08 19.25 -39.09
C ALA A 67 -32.60 19.59 -38.77
N ALA A 68 -32.00 20.55 -39.46
CA ALA A 68 -30.63 21.04 -39.23
C ALA A 68 -30.34 21.41 -37.76
N PRO A 69 -31.19 22.17 -37.05
CA PRO A 69 -30.92 22.51 -35.64
C PRO A 69 -30.82 21.27 -34.75
N ARG A 70 -31.60 20.21 -35.01
CA ARG A 70 -31.53 18.96 -34.24
C ARG A 70 -30.22 18.20 -34.48
N HIS A 71 -29.71 18.17 -35.71
CA HIS A 71 -28.43 17.52 -36.02
C HIS A 71 -27.22 18.32 -35.51
N MET A 72 -27.27 19.66 -35.58
CA MET A 72 -26.25 20.53 -34.98
C MET A 72 -26.24 20.44 -33.46
N ALA A 73 -27.41 20.46 -32.81
CA ALA A 73 -27.51 20.31 -31.36
C ALA A 73 -26.90 18.99 -30.89
N ARG A 74 -27.14 17.88 -31.61
CA ARG A 74 -26.50 16.58 -31.32
C ARG A 74 -24.98 16.62 -31.46
N ARG A 75 -24.46 17.20 -32.55
CA ARG A 75 -23.00 17.34 -32.76
C ARG A 75 -22.34 18.24 -31.72
N ASN A 76 -22.98 19.35 -31.35
CA ASN A 76 -22.46 20.24 -30.31
C ASN A 76 -22.49 19.58 -28.93
N ARG A 77 -23.54 18.80 -28.62
CA ARG A 77 -23.60 18.03 -27.37
C ARG A 77 -22.48 16.99 -27.31
N GLU A 78 -22.20 16.32 -28.42
CA GLU A 78 -21.10 15.35 -28.50
C GLU A 78 -19.74 16.02 -28.37
N LYS A 79 -19.50 17.13 -29.06
CA LYS A 79 -18.28 17.93 -28.91
C LYS A 79 -18.09 18.40 -27.47
N ARG A 80 -19.13 18.95 -26.83
CA ARG A 80 -19.10 19.39 -25.43
C ARG A 80 -18.79 18.23 -24.49
N ARG A 81 -19.34 17.04 -24.77
CA ARG A 81 -19.07 15.83 -23.99
C ARG A 81 -17.61 15.39 -24.13
N GLN A 82 -17.08 15.31 -25.35
CA GLN A 82 -15.68 14.97 -25.62
C GLN A 82 -14.75 15.94 -24.89
N GLN A 83 -14.98 17.23 -25.10
CA GLN A 83 -14.30 18.33 -24.42
C GLN A 83 -14.36 18.27 -22.88
N GLY A 84 -15.42 17.71 -22.30
CA GLY A 84 -15.53 17.50 -20.85
C GLY A 84 -14.77 16.27 -20.37
N VAL A 85 -14.72 15.21 -21.18
CA VAL A 85 -13.92 14.00 -20.89
C VAL A 85 -12.43 14.30 -21.03
N ASP A 86 -12.04 15.11 -22.01
CA ASP A 86 -10.66 15.56 -22.21
C ASP A 86 -10.22 16.39 -21.01
N ALA A 87 -11.03 17.38 -20.59
CA ALA A 87 -10.75 18.18 -19.40
C ALA A 87 -10.64 17.33 -18.12
N LEU A 88 -11.49 16.30 -17.96
CA LEU A 88 -11.41 15.36 -16.84
C LEU A 88 -10.10 14.57 -16.86
N SER A 89 -9.68 14.09 -18.04
CA SER A 89 -8.46 13.31 -18.22
C SER A 89 -7.22 14.17 -17.95
N ASP A 90 -7.16 15.37 -18.54
CA ASP A 90 -6.08 16.32 -18.31
C ASP A 90 -6.03 16.77 -16.84
N GLY A 91 -7.18 16.94 -16.20
CA GLY A 91 -7.26 17.29 -14.79
C GLY A 91 -6.74 16.17 -13.88
N PHE A 92 -7.03 14.91 -14.20
CA PHE A 92 -6.47 13.77 -13.48
C PHE A 92 -4.95 13.69 -13.67
N VAL A 93 -4.45 13.89 -14.90
CA VAL A 93 -3.01 13.92 -15.20
C VAL A 93 -2.31 15.06 -14.44
N ALA A 94 -2.90 16.26 -14.43
CA ALA A 94 -2.36 17.42 -13.70
C ALA A 94 -2.26 17.15 -12.19
N LEU A 95 -3.28 16.49 -11.61
CA LEU A 95 -3.27 16.12 -10.20
C LEU A 95 -2.13 15.13 -9.89
N GLN A 96 -1.93 14.12 -10.73
CA GLN A 96 -0.84 13.14 -10.57
C GLN A 96 0.54 13.77 -10.83
N ALA A 97 0.62 14.78 -11.69
CA ALA A 97 1.83 15.55 -11.93
C ALA A 97 2.18 16.53 -10.80
N GLY A 98 1.34 16.63 -9.75
CA GLY A 98 1.57 17.52 -8.61
C GLY A 98 1.12 18.97 -8.82
N ASP A 99 0.26 19.24 -9.82
CA ASP A 99 -0.36 20.55 -10.06
C ASP A 99 -1.86 20.51 -9.70
N PRO A 100 -2.20 20.61 -8.40
CA PRO A 100 -3.57 20.51 -7.94
C PRO A 100 -4.40 21.76 -8.27
N ALA A 101 -3.77 22.92 -8.51
CA ALA A 101 -4.47 24.15 -8.91
C ALA A 101 -5.04 24.02 -10.33
N ARG A 102 -4.22 23.53 -11.27
CA ARG A 102 -4.67 23.24 -12.63
C ARG A 102 -5.69 22.11 -12.65
N ALA A 103 -5.49 21.07 -11.85
CA ALA A 103 -6.46 19.98 -11.71
C ALA A 103 -7.84 20.49 -11.26
N ARG A 104 -7.90 21.40 -10.27
CA ARG A 104 -9.15 22.02 -9.80
C ARG A 104 -9.85 22.80 -10.93
N ALA A 105 -9.10 23.61 -11.68
CA ALA A 105 -9.65 24.39 -12.79
C ALA A 105 -10.23 23.48 -13.90
N LEU A 106 -9.50 22.43 -14.28
CA LEU A 106 -9.93 21.46 -15.27
C LEU A 106 -11.11 20.62 -14.79
N ALA A 107 -11.18 20.29 -13.49
CA ALA A 107 -12.32 19.62 -12.91
C ALA A 107 -13.60 20.47 -12.96
N ARG A 108 -13.49 21.79 -12.73
CA ARG A 108 -14.62 22.73 -12.87
C ARG A 108 -15.08 22.87 -14.32
N ASP A 109 -14.16 22.95 -15.28
CA ASP A 109 -14.52 22.96 -16.71
C ASP A 109 -15.19 21.64 -17.14
N ALA A 110 -14.67 20.51 -16.65
CA ALA A 110 -15.30 19.20 -16.85
C ALA A 110 -16.72 19.15 -16.26
N GLN A 111 -16.96 19.68 -15.06
CA GLN A 111 -18.29 19.77 -14.46
C GLN A 111 -19.24 20.68 -15.24
N ALA A 112 -18.76 21.83 -15.71
CA ALA A 112 -19.54 22.74 -16.54
C ALA A 112 -19.98 22.06 -17.85
N ARG A 113 -19.17 21.15 -18.40
CA ARG A 113 -19.47 20.38 -19.61
C ARG A 113 -20.26 19.09 -19.35
N LEU A 114 -20.09 18.52 -18.16
CA LEU A 114 -20.67 17.24 -17.71
C LEU A 114 -21.32 17.39 -16.30
N PRO A 115 -22.48 18.07 -16.18
CA PRO A 115 -23.06 18.43 -14.89
C PRO A 115 -23.45 17.23 -14.01
N ASP A 116 -23.80 16.10 -14.62
CA ASP A 116 -24.22 14.87 -13.92
C ASP A 116 -23.06 13.89 -13.69
N ASN A 117 -21.82 14.25 -14.06
CA ASN A 117 -20.68 13.35 -13.93
C ASN A 117 -20.04 13.43 -12.53
N ALA A 118 -20.32 12.41 -11.74
CA ALA A 118 -19.71 12.14 -10.44
C ALA A 118 -18.17 12.23 -10.42
N ALA A 119 -17.49 11.78 -11.49
CA ALA A 119 -16.03 11.75 -11.54
C ALA A 119 -15.42 13.15 -11.54
N ALA A 120 -16.06 14.12 -12.22
CA ALA A 120 -15.57 15.50 -12.27
C ALA A 120 -15.69 16.19 -10.90
N ARG A 121 -16.75 15.87 -10.13
CA ARG A 121 -16.90 16.35 -8.74
C ARG A 121 -15.90 15.70 -7.78
N LEU A 122 -15.64 14.39 -7.93
CA LEU A 122 -14.62 13.70 -7.15
C LEU A 122 -13.21 14.26 -7.42
N LEU A 123 -12.91 14.57 -8.69
CA LEU A 123 -11.63 15.17 -9.07
C LEU A 123 -11.46 16.57 -8.44
N GLU A 124 -12.51 17.40 -8.47
CA GLU A 124 -12.46 18.71 -7.79
C GLU A 124 -12.22 18.55 -6.29
N ALA A 125 -12.98 17.68 -5.61
CA ALA A 125 -12.80 17.43 -4.18
C ALA A 125 -11.38 16.94 -3.84
N ARG A 126 -10.80 16.09 -4.70
CA ARG A 126 -9.43 15.58 -4.50
C ARG A 126 -8.37 16.66 -4.75
N ALA A 127 -8.61 17.54 -5.71
CA ALA A 127 -7.75 18.69 -5.98
C ALA A 127 -7.79 19.71 -4.82
N ASP A 128 -8.98 19.97 -4.25
CA ASP A 128 -9.13 20.81 -3.06
C ASP A 128 -8.35 20.23 -1.86
N LEU A 129 -8.45 18.91 -1.64
CA LEU A 129 -7.69 18.22 -0.60
C LEU A 129 -6.17 18.37 -0.81
N ALA A 130 -5.71 18.23 -2.05
CA ALA A 130 -4.29 18.38 -2.41
C ALA A 130 -3.78 19.84 -2.29
N LEU A 131 -4.65 20.82 -2.51
CA LEU A 131 -4.37 22.24 -2.24
C LEU A 131 -4.37 22.60 -0.75
N GLY A 132 -4.89 21.73 0.11
CA GLY A 132 -5.07 22.01 1.53
C GLY A 132 -6.36 22.79 1.85
N ASP A 133 -7.26 22.98 0.89
CA ASP A 133 -8.58 23.62 1.07
C ASP A 133 -9.56 22.62 1.71
N MET A 134 -9.29 22.31 2.97
CA MET A 134 -10.02 21.30 3.75
C MET A 134 -11.53 21.59 3.86
N PRO A 135 -11.99 22.85 4.08
CA PRO A 135 -13.42 23.13 4.15
C PRO A 135 -14.14 22.81 2.84
N ALA A 136 -13.60 23.28 1.69
CA ALA A 136 -14.21 23.04 0.38
C ALA A 136 -14.23 21.54 0.04
N ALA A 137 -13.11 20.84 0.25
CA ALA A 137 -13.03 19.40 0.03
C ALA A 137 -14.10 18.63 0.81
N ARG A 138 -14.34 19.03 2.08
CA ARG A 138 -15.34 18.39 2.94
C ARG A 138 -16.76 18.57 2.42
N GLU A 139 -17.10 19.77 1.95
CA GLU A 139 -18.42 20.04 1.37
C GLU A 139 -18.65 19.26 0.08
N HIS A 140 -17.66 19.25 -0.82
CA HIS A 140 -17.71 18.49 -2.06
C HIS A 140 -17.85 16.98 -1.80
N TYR A 141 -17.09 16.41 -0.87
CA TYR A 141 -17.25 15.00 -0.51
C TYR A 141 -18.60 14.70 0.15
N ARG A 142 -19.11 15.58 1.02
CA ARG A 142 -20.45 15.40 1.63
C ARG A 142 -21.56 15.35 0.58
N ALA A 143 -21.50 16.22 -0.43
CA ALA A 143 -22.46 16.20 -1.54
C ALA A 143 -22.42 14.88 -2.32
N LEU A 144 -21.27 14.21 -2.36
CA LEU A 144 -21.06 12.93 -3.06
C LEU A 144 -21.48 11.70 -2.25
N ILE A 145 -21.73 11.82 -0.94
CA ILE A 145 -22.24 10.70 -0.12
C ILE A 145 -23.66 10.33 -0.52
N ALA A 146 -24.47 11.28 -1.02
CA ALA A 146 -25.87 11.05 -1.34
C ALA A 146 -26.11 10.05 -2.49
N ASN A 147 -25.09 9.77 -3.30
CA ASN A 147 -25.18 8.79 -4.39
C ASN A 147 -24.35 7.55 -4.04
N GLU A 148 -24.98 6.38 -4.02
CA GLU A 148 -24.34 5.10 -3.66
C GLU A 148 -23.08 4.82 -4.50
N LYS A 149 -23.08 5.21 -5.77
CA LYS A 149 -21.94 4.99 -6.68
C LYS A 149 -20.69 5.79 -6.29
N THR A 150 -20.86 6.94 -5.62
CA THR A 150 -19.76 7.83 -5.20
C THR A 150 -19.51 7.79 -3.70
N ALA A 151 -20.45 7.28 -2.92
CA ALA A 151 -20.40 7.29 -1.46
C ALA A 151 -19.11 6.67 -0.92
N LEU A 152 -18.69 5.51 -1.47
CA LEU A 152 -17.46 4.84 -1.02
C LEU A 152 -16.21 5.70 -1.27
N ALA A 153 -16.09 6.29 -2.45
CA ALA A 153 -14.96 7.15 -2.81
C ALA A 153 -14.97 8.46 -1.99
N ALA A 154 -16.15 9.01 -1.73
CA ALA A 154 -16.30 10.20 -0.89
C ALA A 154 -15.93 9.93 0.57
N LEU A 155 -16.32 8.79 1.11
CA LEU A 155 -15.94 8.37 2.47
C LEU A 155 -14.43 8.13 2.59
N ALA A 156 -13.78 7.57 1.56
CA ALA A 156 -12.32 7.43 1.52
C ALA A 156 -11.63 8.80 1.55
N GLY A 157 -12.11 9.77 0.75
CA GLY A 157 -11.57 11.14 0.77
C GLY A 157 -11.74 11.84 2.12
N LEU A 158 -12.90 11.67 2.77
CA LEU A 158 -13.15 12.21 4.11
C LEU A 158 -12.32 11.51 5.20
N TYR A 159 -12.06 10.21 5.05
CA TYR A 159 -11.16 9.46 5.90
C TYR A 159 -9.73 10.00 5.83
N ASP A 160 -9.20 10.14 4.62
CA ASP A 160 -7.86 10.69 4.39
C ASP A 160 -7.74 12.12 4.91
N GLN A 161 -8.77 12.94 4.67
CA GLN A 161 -8.86 14.28 5.21
C GLN A 161 -8.82 14.30 6.74
N ALA A 162 -9.61 13.44 7.40
CA ALA A 162 -9.64 13.34 8.85
C ALA A 162 -8.29 12.88 9.43
N ARG A 163 -7.61 11.96 8.74
CA ARG A 163 -6.24 11.54 9.10
C ARG A 163 -5.23 12.67 8.98
N ALA A 164 -5.27 13.42 7.88
CA ALA A 164 -4.41 14.58 7.67
C ALA A 164 -4.61 15.68 8.74
N GLN A 165 -5.81 15.76 9.32
CA GLN A 165 -6.14 16.67 10.42
C GLN A 165 -5.87 16.08 11.82
N HIS A 166 -5.27 14.89 11.92
CA HIS A 166 -5.05 14.17 13.18
C HIS A 166 -6.35 13.96 14.00
N ARG A 167 -7.46 13.65 13.31
CA ARG A 167 -8.78 13.38 13.92
C ARG A 167 -9.15 11.90 13.77
N PRO A 168 -8.56 11.00 14.58
CA PRO A 168 -8.74 9.54 14.44
C PRO A 168 -10.19 9.09 14.62
N ASP A 169 -10.96 9.70 15.53
CA ASP A 169 -12.36 9.31 15.78
C ASP A 169 -13.27 9.62 14.58
N ALA A 170 -13.03 10.77 13.93
CA ALA A 170 -13.75 11.16 12.72
C ALA A 170 -13.38 10.23 11.55
N ALA A 171 -12.09 9.93 11.39
CA ALA A 171 -11.61 8.99 10.39
C ALA A 171 -12.27 7.61 10.57
N LEU A 172 -12.23 7.07 11.79
CA LEU A 172 -12.86 5.79 12.11
C LEU A 172 -14.36 5.79 11.83
N THR A 173 -15.07 6.89 12.11
CA THR A 173 -16.50 7.02 11.79
C THR A 173 -16.75 6.88 10.28
N PHE A 174 -15.89 7.47 9.45
CA PHE A 174 -16.00 7.32 7.98
C PHE A 174 -15.63 5.91 7.51
N ALA A 175 -14.60 5.29 8.09
CA ALA A 175 -14.23 3.91 7.79
C ALA A 175 -15.35 2.92 8.13
N ARG A 176 -15.98 3.04 9.31
CA ARG A 176 -17.13 2.20 9.70
C ARG A 176 -18.32 2.38 8.76
N LYS A 177 -18.62 3.61 8.35
CA LYS A 177 -19.67 3.88 7.34
C LYS A 177 -19.33 3.27 5.99
N ALA A 178 -18.07 3.35 5.56
CA ALA A 178 -17.62 2.76 4.31
C ALA A 178 -17.75 1.23 4.34
N LEU A 179 -17.37 0.60 5.46
CA LEU A 179 -17.49 -0.84 5.64
C LEU A 179 -18.96 -1.31 5.68
N ALA A 180 -19.86 -0.52 6.27
CA ALA A 180 -21.30 -0.81 6.27
C ALA A 180 -21.93 -0.74 4.87
N LEU A 181 -21.47 0.20 4.02
CA LEU A 181 -21.93 0.33 2.64
C LEU A 181 -21.30 -0.71 1.71
N ALA A 182 -20.01 -0.97 1.87
CA ALA A 182 -19.23 -1.88 1.04
C ALA A 182 -18.36 -2.78 1.93
N PRO A 183 -18.89 -3.93 2.38
CA PRO A 183 -18.17 -4.85 3.26
C PRO A 183 -16.86 -5.40 2.67
N GLN A 184 -16.72 -5.38 1.35
CA GLN A 184 -15.52 -5.83 0.62
C GLN A 184 -14.44 -4.73 0.49
N SER A 185 -14.63 -3.57 1.12
CA SER A 185 -13.68 -2.47 1.06
C SER A 185 -12.46 -2.74 1.95
N GLY A 186 -11.34 -3.14 1.32
CA GLY A 186 -10.10 -3.48 2.03
C GLY A 186 -9.56 -2.35 2.92
N TRP A 187 -9.48 -1.12 2.40
CA TRP A 187 -8.98 0.02 3.18
C TRP A 187 -9.84 0.34 4.40
N ALA A 188 -11.17 0.19 4.30
CA ALA A 188 -12.09 0.46 5.38
C ALA A 188 -12.03 -0.65 6.43
N ALA A 189 -11.95 -1.91 5.99
CA ALA A 189 -11.76 -3.07 6.85
C ALA A 189 -10.44 -2.96 7.62
N ASP A 190 -9.32 -2.64 6.95
CA ASP A 190 -8.02 -2.47 7.60
C ASP A 190 -8.04 -1.31 8.61
N ALA A 191 -8.66 -0.17 8.27
CA ALA A 191 -8.75 0.98 9.18
C ALA A 191 -9.55 0.68 10.46
N VAL A 192 -10.67 -0.03 10.35
CA VAL A 192 -11.46 -0.46 11.52
C VAL A 192 -10.70 -1.52 12.31
N PHE A 193 -10.07 -2.47 11.62
CA PHE A 193 -9.30 -3.53 12.24
C PHE A 193 -8.11 -3.00 13.05
N ASP A 194 -7.34 -2.07 12.50
CA ASP A 194 -6.20 -1.44 13.19
C ASP A 194 -6.65 -0.67 14.45
N ASP A 195 -7.82 -0.02 14.41
CA ASP A 195 -8.41 0.62 15.60
C ASP A 195 -8.83 -0.40 16.67
N LEU A 196 -9.47 -1.51 16.28
CA LEU A 196 -9.83 -2.60 17.21
C LEU A 196 -8.57 -3.20 17.85
N ALA A 197 -7.53 -3.47 17.05
CA ALA A 197 -6.26 -3.99 17.53
C ALA A 197 -5.59 -3.02 18.50
N ARG A 198 -5.56 -1.72 18.20
CA ARG A 198 -5.01 -0.69 19.10
C ARG A 198 -5.75 -0.61 20.44
N ARG A 199 -7.07 -0.82 20.43
CA ARG A 199 -7.92 -0.78 21.65
C ARG A 199 -7.93 -2.09 22.43
N GLY A 200 -7.23 -3.14 21.97
CA GLY A 200 -7.29 -4.47 22.57
C GLY A 200 -8.64 -5.16 22.42
N GLN A 201 -9.48 -4.74 21.45
CA GLN A 201 -10.80 -5.34 21.18
C GLN A 201 -10.67 -6.62 20.34
N TRP A 202 -9.92 -7.59 20.87
CA TRP A 202 -9.51 -8.79 20.14
C TRP A 202 -10.67 -9.66 19.66
N ALA A 203 -11.76 -9.75 20.42
CA ALA A 203 -12.92 -10.55 20.05
C ALA A 203 -13.57 -10.05 18.75
N GLU A 204 -13.74 -8.72 18.61
CA GLU A 204 -14.26 -8.10 17.40
C GLU A 204 -13.26 -8.23 16.24
N ALA A 205 -11.95 -8.07 16.52
CA ALA A 205 -10.90 -8.25 15.52
C ALA A 205 -10.89 -9.68 14.94
N VAL A 206 -11.04 -10.72 15.77
CA VAL A 206 -11.15 -12.11 15.31
C VAL A 206 -12.41 -12.31 14.46
N ALA A 207 -13.54 -11.72 14.85
CA ALA A 207 -14.77 -11.81 14.08
C ALA A 207 -14.61 -11.23 12.67
N MET A 208 -13.93 -10.09 12.52
CA MET A 208 -13.61 -9.50 11.22
C MET A 208 -12.74 -10.43 10.36
N VAL A 209 -11.68 -11.00 10.96
CA VAL A 209 -10.78 -11.93 10.25
C VAL A 209 -11.53 -13.19 9.80
N ASN A 210 -12.45 -13.70 10.61
CA ASN A 210 -13.21 -14.90 10.26
C ASN A 210 -14.08 -14.70 9.02
N VAL A 211 -14.69 -13.53 8.85
CA VAL A 211 -15.55 -13.19 7.70
C VAL A 211 -14.73 -12.85 6.43
N GLU A 212 -13.46 -12.47 6.59
CA GLU A 212 -12.56 -12.16 5.47
C GLU A 212 -12.45 -13.34 4.49
N LEU A 213 -12.77 -13.09 3.21
CA LEU A 213 -12.65 -14.09 2.15
C LEU A 213 -11.19 -14.19 1.71
N ALA A 214 -10.68 -15.42 1.57
CA ALA A 214 -9.32 -15.69 1.13
C ALA A 214 -9.35 -16.58 -0.12
N ALA A 215 -9.21 -15.95 -1.28
CA ALA A 215 -9.29 -16.56 -2.60
C ALA A 215 -8.05 -17.40 -2.92
N ASN A 216 -6.85 -16.90 -2.58
CA ASN A 216 -5.59 -17.57 -2.90
C ASN A 216 -4.88 -18.12 -1.65
N ARG A 217 -3.82 -18.91 -1.88
CA ARG A 217 -3.02 -19.54 -0.80
C ARG A 217 -2.34 -18.50 0.10
N GLU A 218 -1.90 -17.38 -0.47
CA GLU A 218 -1.20 -16.32 0.24
C GLU A 218 -2.14 -15.57 1.21
N GLU A 219 -3.33 -15.20 0.75
CA GLU A 219 -4.39 -14.61 1.55
C GLU A 219 -4.81 -15.54 2.69
N ARG A 220 -4.90 -16.86 2.44
CA ARG A 220 -5.18 -17.84 3.50
C ARG A 220 -4.06 -17.87 4.54
N ALA A 221 -2.80 -17.79 4.11
CA ALA A 221 -1.65 -17.73 5.00
C ALA A 221 -1.65 -16.43 5.82
N ARG A 222 -1.91 -15.28 5.18
CA ARG A 222 -2.05 -13.98 5.84
C ARG A 222 -3.18 -13.98 6.87
N LYS A 223 -4.36 -14.50 6.52
CA LYS A 223 -5.50 -14.66 7.43
C LYS A 223 -5.15 -15.51 8.65
N ARG A 224 -4.52 -16.67 8.44
CA ARG A 224 -4.07 -17.55 9.53
C ARG A 224 -3.05 -16.86 10.44
N ARG A 225 -2.10 -16.13 9.86
CA ARG A 225 -1.10 -15.36 10.61
C ARG A 225 -1.73 -14.25 11.43
N ARG A 226 -2.63 -13.46 10.83
CA ARG A 226 -3.40 -12.41 11.50
C ARG A 226 -4.18 -12.98 12.70
N GLN A 227 -4.86 -14.11 12.51
CA GLN A 227 -5.56 -14.80 13.59
C GLN A 227 -4.61 -15.31 14.68
N ALA A 228 -3.49 -15.93 14.32
CA ALA A 228 -2.49 -16.42 15.29
C ALA A 228 -1.94 -15.28 16.15
N VAL A 229 -1.67 -14.13 15.54
CA VAL A 229 -1.17 -12.94 16.24
C VAL A 229 -2.20 -12.41 17.23
N ILE A 230 -3.49 -12.34 16.84
CA ILE A 230 -4.56 -11.91 17.77
C ILE A 230 -4.69 -12.88 18.94
N GLU A 231 -4.72 -14.20 18.69
CA GLU A 231 -4.77 -15.19 19.76
C GLU A 231 -3.54 -15.10 20.68
N THR A 232 -2.37 -14.77 20.14
CA THR A 232 -1.16 -14.54 20.96
C THR A 232 -1.26 -13.27 21.80
N ALA A 233 -1.83 -12.20 21.26
CA ALA A 233 -2.10 -10.97 22.00
C ALA A 233 -3.04 -11.23 23.19
N ARG A 234 -4.14 -11.97 22.95
CA ARG A 234 -5.07 -12.41 24.01
C ARG A 234 -4.38 -13.28 25.06
N ALA A 235 -3.55 -14.22 24.61
CA ALA A 235 -2.78 -15.06 25.53
C ALA A 235 -1.90 -14.22 26.45
N ARG A 236 -1.20 -13.23 25.91
CA ARG A 236 -0.34 -12.32 26.68
C ARG A 236 -1.13 -11.50 27.71
N GLU A 237 -2.25 -10.88 27.32
CA GLU A 237 -3.05 -10.05 28.24
C GLU A 237 -3.67 -10.87 29.39
N THR A 238 -4.03 -12.12 29.10
CA THR A 238 -4.64 -13.03 30.07
C THR A 238 -3.62 -13.88 30.83
N GLU A 239 -2.32 -13.81 30.50
CA GLU A 239 -1.30 -14.71 31.06
C GLU A 239 -1.24 -14.64 32.59
N THR A 240 -1.36 -13.45 33.16
CA THR A 240 -1.30 -13.23 34.62
C THR A 240 -2.66 -13.44 35.30
N SER A 241 -3.75 -13.04 34.66
CA SER A 241 -5.09 -13.05 35.26
C SER A 241 -5.82 -14.39 35.11
N ASN A 242 -5.66 -15.07 33.98
CA ASN A 242 -6.26 -16.37 33.68
C ASN A 242 -5.30 -17.24 32.83
N PRO A 243 -4.32 -17.91 33.47
CA PRO A 243 -3.30 -18.71 32.78
C PRO A 243 -3.87 -19.86 31.95
N LEU A 244 -5.04 -20.42 32.31
CA LEU A 244 -5.65 -21.51 31.55
C LEU A 244 -6.19 -21.02 30.21
N SER A 245 -6.94 -19.92 30.23
CA SER A 245 -7.42 -19.29 29.00
C SER A 245 -6.26 -18.81 28.14
N ALA A 246 -5.22 -18.25 28.76
CA ALA A 246 -4.01 -17.82 28.06
C ALA A 246 -3.33 -18.98 27.32
N LEU A 247 -3.25 -20.15 27.98
CA LEU A 247 -2.67 -21.35 27.38
C LEU A 247 -3.49 -21.82 26.17
N ASP A 248 -4.82 -21.84 26.26
CA ASP A 248 -5.70 -22.23 25.15
C ASP A 248 -5.53 -21.29 23.94
N HIS A 249 -5.43 -19.99 24.18
CA HIS A 249 -5.15 -18.99 23.16
C HIS A 249 -3.77 -19.19 22.52
N ALA A 250 -2.72 -19.39 23.33
CA ALA A 250 -1.37 -19.63 22.83
C ALA A 250 -1.27 -20.93 22.01
N LEU A 251 -1.92 -22.02 22.46
CA LEU A 251 -1.97 -23.28 21.72
C LEU A 251 -2.77 -23.14 20.42
N THR A 252 -3.84 -22.36 20.41
CA THR A 252 -4.61 -22.05 19.20
C THR A 252 -3.76 -21.28 18.19
N ALA A 253 -2.99 -20.30 18.65
CA ALA A 253 -2.02 -19.58 17.82
C ALA A 253 -0.97 -20.53 17.21
N LEU A 254 -0.42 -21.46 18.01
CA LEU A 254 0.55 -22.45 17.53
C LEU A 254 -0.05 -23.49 16.57
N ARG A 255 -1.35 -23.76 16.63
CA ARG A 255 -2.01 -24.59 15.60
C ARG A 255 -2.10 -23.89 14.26
N LEU A 256 -2.23 -22.56 14.27
CA LEU A 256 -2.29 -21.73 13.07
C LEU A 256 -0.90 -21.42 12.51
N LEU A 257 0.07 -21.18 13.39
CA LEU A 257 1.44 -20.80 13.08
C LEU A 257 2.42 -21.57 14.02
N PRO A 258 2.83 -22.79 13.63
CA PRO A 258 3.55 -23.73 14.51
C PRO A 258 4.87 -23.25 15.10
N ASP A 259 5.52 -22.31 14.42
CA ASP A 259 6.86 -21.81 14.74
C ASP A 259 6.81 -20.37 15.28
N PHE A 260 5.64 -19.92 15.75
CA PHE A 260 5.48 -18.57 16.29
C PHE A 260 6.06 -18.47 17.69
N VAL A 261 7.26 -17.89 17.78
CA VAL A 261 8.03 -17.76 19.03
C VAL A 261 7.24 -17.12 20.17
N PRO A 262 6.55 -15.97 20.00
CA PRO A 262 5.88 -15.32 21.13
C PRO A 262 4.80 -16.19 21.78
N ALA A 263 3.99 -16.89 20.97
CA ALA A 263 2.99 -17.83 21.48
C ALA A 263 3.62 -19.02 22.21
N ALA A 264 4.72 -19.55 21.68
CA ALA A 264 5.43 -20.65 22.31
C ALA A 264 6.03 -20.27 23.67
N LEU A 265 6.57 -19.06 23.81
CA LEU A 265 7.12 -18.57 25.06
C LEU A 265 6.03 -18.44 26.14
N ILE A 266 4.87 -17.88 25.80
CA ILE A 266 3.72 -17.78 26.71
C ILE A 266 3.26 -19.18 27.16
N ALA A 267 3.01 -20.09 26.21
CA ALA A 267 2.59 -21.45 26.53
C ALA A 267 3.61 -22.20 27.40
N ALA A 268 4.90 -22.05 27.10
CA ALA A 268 5.97 -22.69 27.86
C ALA A 268 6.07 -22.14 29.29
N ARG A 269 6.00 -20.81 29.50
CA ARG A 269 5.97 -20.21 30.84
C ARG A 269 4.79 -20.74 31.67
N ILE A 270 3.61 -20.82 31.08
CA ILE A 270 2.43 -21.35 31.77
C ILE A 270 2.63 -22.84 32.14
N HIS A 271 3.17 -23.66 31.24
CA HIS A 271 3.49 -25.06 31.56
C HIS A 271 4.54 -25.18 32.66
N ILE A 272 5.58 -24.35 32.67
CA ILE A 272 6.62 -24.32 33.72
C ILE A 272 5.99 -23.99 35.07
N ASN A 273 5.18 -22.93 35.14
CA ASN A 273 4.53 -22.48 36.36
C ASN A 273 3.55 -23.53 36.93
N ARG A 274 3.01 -24.39 36.07
CA ARG A 274 2.14 -25.51 36.45
C ARG A 274 2.90 -26.80 36.82
N GLY A 275 4.24 -26.80 36.78
CA GLY A 275 5.07 -27.99 37.01
C GLY A 275 5.07 -28.98 35.83
N GLU A 276 4.52 -28.61 34.68
CA GLU A 276 4.50 -29.42 33.46
C GLU A 276 5.80 -29.25 32.63
N THR A 277 6.96 -29.27 33.31
CA THR A 277 8.27 -28.95 32.72
C THR A 277 8.60 -29.77 31.48
N ARG A 278 8.24 -31.06 31.46
CA ARG A 278 8.48 -31.94 30.30
C ARG A 278 7.79 -31.43 29.04
N LYS A 279 6.55 -30.92 29.16
CA LYS A 279 5.80 -30.36 28.02
C LYS A 279 6.42 -29.05 27.57
N ALA A 280 6.77 -28.16 28.50
CA ALA A 280 7.44 -26.91 28.20
C ALA A 280 8.76 -27.12 27.45
N MET A 281 9.63 -28.01 27.97
CA MET A 281 10.90 -28.33 27.36
C MET A 281 10.74 -28.96 25.97
N SER A 282 9.77 -29.86 25.79
CA SER A 282 9.47 -30.46 24.48
C SER A 282 9.03 -29.41 23.46
N LEU A 283 8.13 -28.49 23.86
CA LEU A 283 7.68 -27.38 23.03
C LEU A 283 8.84 -26.46 22.65
N LEU A 284 9.62 -25.98 23.63
CA LEU A 284 10.75 -25.08 23.40
C LEU A 284 11.82 -25.72 22.51
N ARG A 285 12.13 -27.01 22.71
CA ARG A 285 13.07 -27.75 21.85
C ARG A 285 12.60 -27.79 20.38
N ARG A 286 11.29 -27.98 20.14
CA ARG A 286 10.72 -27.95 18.78
C ARG A 286 10.89 -26.57 18.15
N ILE A 287 10.56 -25.51 18.88
CA ILE A 287 10.63 -24.13 18.39
C ILE A 287 12.07 -23.69 18.16
N TRP A 288 13.00 -24.10 19.04
CA TRP A 288 14.43 -23.85 18.89
C TRP A 288 14.96 -24.43 17.57
N ARG A 289 14.62 -25.68 17.25
CA ARG A 289 15.03 -26.32 15.99
C ARG A 289 14.51 -25.61 14.74
N ALA A 290 13.35 -24.95 14.82
CA ALA A 290 12.76 -24.23 13.71
C ALA A 290 13.30 -22.79 13.57
N THR A 291 13.64 -22.13 14.68
CA THR A 291 13.86 -20.67 14.71
C THR A 291 15.23 -20.23 15.22
N GLY A 292 15.88 -20.99 16.10
CA GLY A 292 17.12 -20.60 16.78
C GLY A 292 17.01 -19.35 17.63
N HIS A 293 15.80 -18.98 18.08
CA HIS A 293 15.54 -17.71 18.77
C HIS A 293 16.13 -17.66 20.19
N PRO A 294 16.88 -16.61 20.57
CA PRO A 294 17.58 -16.55 21.87
C PRO A 294 16.64 -16.66 23.08
N ASP A 295 15.48 -16.01 23.07
CA ASP A 295 14.49 -16.12 24.16
C ASP A 295 14.02 -17.56 24.41
N VAL A 296 13.97 -18.39 23.36
CA VAL A 296 13.60 -19.81 23.48
C VAL A 296 14.70 -20.57 24.20
N ALA A 297 15.97 -20.30 23.88
CA ALA A 297 17.10 -20.89 24.60
C ALA A 297 17.15 -20.41 26.06
N ALA A 298 16.94 -19.11 26.30
CA ALA A 298 16.88 -18.55 27.65
C ALA A 298 15.78 -19.23 28.48
N LEU A 299 14.55 -19.30 27.97
CA LEU A 299 13.45 -19.95 28.68
C LEU A 299 13.67 -21.45 28.85
N TYR A 300 14.29 -22.13 27.88
CA TYR A 300 14.62 -23.55 27.98
C TYR A 300 15.66 -23.82 29.08
N ALA A 301 16.67 -22.97 29.21
CA ALA A 301 17.66 -23.05 30.28
C ALA A 301 16.99 -22.93 31.66
N HIS A 302 16.04 -21.99 31.80
CA HIS A 302 15.30 -21.72 33.04
C HIS A 302 14.02 -22.55 33.22
N ALA A 303 13.75 -23.54 32.35
CA ALA A 303 12.50 -24.30 32.38
C ALA A 303 12.28 -25.10 33.68
N GLN A 304 13.35 -25.43 34.41
CA GLN A 304 13.27 -26.06 35.73
C GLN A 304 13.58 -25.01 36.81
N PRO A 305 12.58 -24.54 37.57
CA PRO A 305 12.80 -23.65 38.69
C PRO A 305 13.77 -24.26 39.71
N GLY A 306 14.70 -23.46 40.23
CA GLY A 306 15.71 -23.90 41.20
C GLY A 306 16.94 -24.62 40.62
N ALA A 307 17.06 -24.78 39.30
CA ALA A 307 18.24 -25.39 38.68
C ALA A 307 19.51 -24.51 38.84
N SER A 308 20.63 -25.15 39.20
CA SER A 308 21.94 -24.50 39.30
C SER A 308 22.42 -23.99 37.93
N ALA A 309 23.37 -23.05 37.91
CA ALA A 309 23.93 -22.55 36.65
C ALA A 309 24.59 -23.67 35.81
N VAL A 310 25.28 -24.60 36.47
CA VAL A 310 25.87 -25.79 35.84
C VAL A 310 24.80 -26.68 35.20
N ASP A 311 23.66 -26.88 35.86
CA ASP A 311 22.54 -27.65 35.29
C ASP A 311 21.88 -26.93 34.11
N ARG A 312 21.80 -25.60 34.14
CA ARG A 312 21.31 -24.79 33.01
C ARG A 312 22.24 -24.92 31.79
N LEU A 313 23.55 -24.84 32.00
CA LEU A 313 24.55 -25.07 30.96
C LEU A 313 24.44 -26.47 30.37
N ARG A 314 24.43 -27.51 31.22
CA ARG A 314 24.28 -28.91 30.78
C ARG A 314 23.02 -29.08 29.92
N ARG A 315 21.90 -28.50 30.36
CA ARG A 315 20.62 -28.56 29.64
C ARG A 315 20.71 -27.89 28.28
N LEU A 316 21.30 -26.70 28.17
CA LEU A 316 21.49 -26.04 26.88
C LEU A 316 22.38 -26.84 25.93
N GLY A 317 23.42 -27.50 26.46
CA GLY A 317 24.25 -28.44 25.70
C GLY A 317 23.49 -29.64 25.11
N GLU A 318 22.29 -29.97 25.59
CA GLU A 318 21.44 -31.01 24.99
C GLU A 318 20.77 -30.56 23.68
N ILE A 319 20.61 -29.25 23.46
CA ILE A 319 19.90 -28.69 22.29
C ILE A 319 20.79 -27.85 21.38
N ILE A 320 21.98 -27.48 21.83
CA ILE A 320 22.99 -26.74 21.07
C ILE A 320 24.20 -27.64 20.89
N GLU A 321 24.50 -27.96 19.62
CA GLU A 321 25.68 -28.72 19.24
C GLU A 321 26.95 -27.85 19.37
N MET A 322 28.10 -28.51 19.53
CA MET A 322 29.43 -27.88 19.50
C MET A 322 30.20 -28.37 18.27
N PRO A 323 30.77 -27.47 17.44
CA PRO A 323 30.70 -26.01 17.52
C PRO A 323 29.28 -25.47 17.25
N PRO A 324 28.87 -24.32 17.83
CA PRO A 324 27.51 -23.82 17.66
C PRO A 324 27.18 -23.47 16.19
N PRO A 325 26.01 -23.87 15.67
CA PRO A 325 25.70 -23.76 14.24
C PRO A 325 25.47 -22.31 13.78
N HIS A 326 25.06 -21.42 14.70
CA HIS A 326 24.81 -20.02 14.40
C HIS A 326 25.09 -19.14 15.63
N ARG A 327 25.25 -17.83 15.39
CA ARG A 327 25.65 -16.85 16.41
C ARG A 327 24.76 -16.86 17.64
N ALA A 328 23.43 -16.88 17.46
CA ALA A 328 22.49 -16.90 18.60
C ALA A 328 22.67 -18.16 19.49
N ALA A 329 23.01 -19.32 18.90
CA ALA A 329 23.31 -20.52 19.67
C ALA A 329 24.62 -20.38 20.45
N GLY A 330 25.67 -19.84 19.81
CA GLY A 330 26.94 -19.55 20.48
C GLY A 330 26.78 -18.56 21.64
N MET A 331 26.02 -17.48 21.44
CA MET A 331 25.74 -16.50 22.48
C MET A 331 24.91 -17.08 23.64
N ALA A 332 23.89 -17.90 23.35
CA ALA A 332 23.08 -18.54 24.39
C ALA A 332 23.92 -19.53 25.23
N LEU A 333 24.75 -20.34 24.58
CA LEU A 333 25.64 -21.27 25.27
C LEU A 333 26.71 -20.54 26.09
N ALA A 334 27.30 -19.47 25.53
CA ALA A 334 28.30 -18.66 26.21
C ALA A 334 27.73 -17.94 27.44
N ARG A 335 26.53 -17.35 27.35
CA ARG A 335 25.85 -16.75 28.51
C ARG A 335 25.65 -17.78 29.63
N ALA A 336 25.19 -18.99 29.30
CA ALA A 336 25.01 -20.05 30.29
C ALA A 336 26.33 -20.58 30.87
N ALA A 337 27.40 -20.59 30.09
CA ALA A 337 28.74 -20.98 30.54
C ALA A 337 29.36 -19.93 31.47
N ILE A 338 29.18 -18.64 31.15
CA ILE A 338 29.57 -17.51 32.02
C ILE A 338 28.84 -17.59 33.37
N ASP A 339 27.51 -17.78 33.36
CA ASP A 339 26.72 -17.95 34.59
C ASP A 339 27.21 -19.12 35.46
N ALA A 340 27.79 -20.15 34.83
CA ALA A 340 28.34 -21.33 35.50
C ALA A 340 29.83 -21.20 35.85
N TYR A 341 30.44 -20.04 35.59
CA TYR A 341 31.89 -19.79 35.72
C TYR A 341 32.77 -20.74 34.88
N ASP A 342 32.21 -21.33 33.81
CA ASP A 342 32.95 -22.15 32.85
C ASP A 342 33.44 -21.28 31.69
N TRP A 343 34.49 -20.53 31.96
CA TRP A 343 35.08 -19.56 31.03
C TRP A 343 35.61 -20.21 29.74
N GLN A 344 36.19 -21.41 29.86
CA GLN A 344 36.75 -22.13 28.72
C GLN A 344 35.64 -22.51 27.74
N SER A 345 34.54 -23.08 28.23
CA SER A 345 33.39 -23.41 27.39
C SER A 345 32.75 -22.15 26.78
N ALA A 346 32.66 -21.06 27.54
CA ALA A 346 32.12 -19.79 27.05
C ALA A 346 32.94 -19.25 25.87
N ARG A 347 34.27 -19.26 26.00
CA ARG A 347 35.21 -18.83 24.96
C ARG A 347 35.14 -19.71 23.72
N LEU A 348 35.09 -21.03 23.91
CA LEU A 348 34.95 -22.00 22.81
C LEU A 348 33.64 -21.81 22.03
N ALA A 349 32.54 -21.50 22.72
CA ALA A 349 31.25 -21.26 22.09
C ALA A 349 31.22 -19.98 21.22
N LEU A 350 31.98 -18.95 21.60
CA LEU A 350 32.05 -17.67 20.86
C LEU A 350 33.17 -17.60 19.84
N ALA A 351 34.18 -18.47 19.91
CA ALA A 351 35.35 -18.43 19.03
C ALA A 351 35.00 -18.32 17.53
N PRO A 352 33.99 -19.04 16.98
CA PRO A 352 33.60 -18.88 15.57
C PRO A 352 33.04 -17.51 15.20
N PHE A 353 32.54 -16.74 16.17
CA PHE A 353 31.81 -15.48 15.97
C PHE A 353 32.60 -14.23 16.43
N ALA A 354 33.79 -14.41 17.00
CA ALA A 354 34.63 -13.34 17.54
C ALA A 354 35.53 -12.63 16.48
N GLY A 355 35.49 -13.07 15.22
CA GLY A 355 36.17 -12.43 14.07
C GLY A 355 35.60 -11.05 13.72
N SER A 356 36.05 -10.40 12.64
CA SER A 356 35.74 -8.99 12.29
C SER A 356 34.27 -8.59 12.45
N ASP A 357 33.35 -9.50 12.09
CA ASP A 357 31.90 -9.28 12.03
C ASP A 357 31.18 -9.58 13.36
N ALA A 358 31.92 -9.64 14.48
CA ALA A 358 31.39 -9.77 15.83
C ALA A 358 30.35 -8.68 16.09
N THR A 359 29.16 -9.07 16.55
CA THR A 359 28.12 -8.12 16.96
C THR A 359 28.41 -7.56 18.34
N GLN A 360 27.68 -6.50 18.69
CA GLN A 360 27.74 -5.88 20.01
C GLN A 360 27.64 -6.92 21.15
N GLY A 361 26.73 -7.87 21.06
CA GLY A 361 26.51 -8.91 22.06
C GLY A 361 27.66 -9.90 22.15
N VAL A 362 28.23 -10.32 21.02
CA VAL A 362 29.43 -11.19 21.02
C VAL A 362 30.61 -10.46 21.68
N ALA A 363 30.86 -9.21 21.31
CA ALA A 363 31.94 -8.42 21.88
C ALA A 363 31.72 -8.16 23.39
N SER A 364 30.48 -7.93 23.82
CA SER A 364 30.15 -7.74 25.23
C SER A 364 30.36 -9.03 26.05
N LEU A 365 29.96 -10.19 25.51
CA LEU A 365 30.21 -11.49 26.15
C LEU A 365 31.70 -11.83 26.21
N MET A 366 32.47 -11.52 25.15
CA MET A 366 33.92 -11.70 25.16
C MET A 366 34.59 -10.82 26.22
N ALA A 367 34.14 -9.57 26.40
CA ALA A 367 34.65 -8.70 27.46
C ALA A 367 34.41 -9.29 28.86
N GLU A 368 33.21 -9.82 29.10
CA GLU A 368 32.83 -10.46 30.36
C GLU A 368 33.67 -11.73 30.64
N ILE A 369 34.01 -12.50 29.60
CA ILE A 369 34.91 -13.65 29.72
C ILE A 369 36.33 -13.22 30.09
N GLU A 370 36.91 -12.20 29.44
CA GLU A 370 38.27 -11.75 29.76
C GLU A 370 38.37 -11.21 31.20
N GLU A 371 37.37 -10.46 31.63
CA GLU A 371 37.26 -9.92 32.98
C GLU A 371 37.12 -11.05 34.02
N GLY A 372 36.25 -12.03 33.76
CA GLY A 372 35.97 -13.12 34.70
C GLY A 372 37.05 -14.20 34.78
N GLU A 373 37.68 -14.55 33.66
CA GLU A 373 38.68 -15.63 33.59
C GLU A 373 40.07 -15.17 34.03
N THR A 374 40.52 -14.02 33.52
CA THR A 374 41.91 -13.56 33.66
C THR A 374 42.06 -12.31 34.52
N GLY A 375 40.96 -11.59 34.77
CA GLY A 375 41.00 -10.28 35.41
C GLY A 375 41.63 -9.19 34.52
N ASP A 376 41.83 -9.45 33.23
CA ASP A 376 42.48 -8.51 32.30
C ASP A 376 41.50 -7.41 31.85
N GLN A 377 41.48 -6.34 32.65
CA GLN A 377 40.70 -5.13 32.39
C GLN A 377 41.08 -4.44 31.07
N GLY A 378 42.31 -4.64 30.57
CA GLY A 378 42.77 -4.07 29.31
C GLY A 378 42.07 -4.70 28.12
N LYS A 379 42.06 -6.03 28.06
CA LYS A 379 41.35 -6.79 27.02
C LYS A 379 39.83 -6.62 27.12
N ALA A 380 39.27 -6.61 28.32
CA ALA A 380 37.84 -6.35 28.50
C ALA A 380 37.44 -4.99 27.91
N ARG A 381 38.23 -3.93 28.17
CA ARG A 381 38.01 -2.60 27.58
C ARG A 381 38.18 -2.58 26.07
N GLU A 382 39.13 -3.34 25.52
CA GLU A 382 39.30 -3.48 24.07
C GLU A 382 38.04 -4.07 23.42
N TRP A 383 37.50 -5.15 24.00
CA TRP A 383 36.26 -5.78 23.54
C TRP A 383 35.05 -4.86 23.69
N LEU A 384 34.94 -4.11 24.79
CA LEU A 384 33.86 -3.11 24.94
C LEU A 384 33.99 -1.96 23.93
N ALA A 385 35.20 -1.46 23.67
CA ALA A 385 35.44 -0.44 22.65
C ALA A 385 35.05 -0.94 21.26
N ARG A 386 35.28 -2.23 21.00
CA ARG A 386 34.82 -2.90 19.78
C ARG A 386 33.29 -3.02 19.73
N ALA A 387 32.63 -3.35 20.85
CA ALA A 387 31.17 -3.47 20.94
C ALA A 387 30.45 -2.16 20.55
N VAL A 388 31.01 -1.00 20.86
CA VAL A 388 30.44 0.32 20.50
C VAL A 388 30.34 0.52 18.98
N ARG A 389 31.30 -0.04 18.23
CA ARG A 389 31.37 0.09 16.75
C ARG A 389 30.80 -1.12 16.02
N ALA A 390 30.47 -2.19 16.76
CA ALA A 390 29.99 -3.44 16.20
C ALA A 390 28.56 -3.32 15.67
N PRO A 391 28.17 -4.16 14.69
CA PRO A 391 26.78 -4.33 14.30
C PRO A 391 25.90 -4.71 15.50
N ARG A 392 24.67 -4.20 15.54
CA ARG A 392 23.68 -4.54 16.57
C ARG A 392 23.20 -5.98 16.40
N ASP A 393 22.84 -6.62 17.51
CA ASP A 393 22.14 -7.90 17.47
C ASP A 393 20.68 -7.72 17.03
N PRO A 394 20.05 -8.78 16.49
CA PRO A 394 18.61 -8.78 16.22
C PRO A 394 17.79 -8.49 17.48
N ALA A 395 16.72 -7.71 17.31
CA ALA A 395 15.75 -7.41 18.36
C ALA A 395 14.35 -7.31 17.73
N TRP A 396 13.30 -7.23 18.56
CA TRP A 396 11.96 -6.95 18.07
C TRP A 396 11.88 -5.50 17.62
N THR A 397 11.61 -5.27 16.33
CA THR A 397 11.58 -3.93 15.76
C THR A 397 10.31 -3.66 14.97
N ALA A 398 9.71 -2.49 15.18
CA ALA A 398 8.55 -2.00 14.46
C ALA A 398 8.62 -0.47 14.33
N ASP A 399 8.39 0.07 13.13
CA ASP A 399 8.24 1.51 12.89
C ASP A 399 9.35 2.40 13.51
N GLY A 400 10.59 1.91 13.53
CA GLY A 400 11.75 2.60 14.11
C GLY A 400 11.92 2.45 15.63
N LEU A 401 10.99 1.76 16.29
CA LEU A 401 11.11 1.35 17.69
C LEU A 401 11.80 0.00 17.79
N VAL A 402 12.59 -0.14 18.86
CA VAL A 402 13.20 -1.40 19.29
C VAL A 402 12.57 -1.76 20.63
N SER A 403 12.13 -3.00 20.77
CA SER A 403 11.56 -3.57 21.99
C SER A 403 12.34 -4.84 22.36
N ASP A 404 12.50 -5.06 23.66
CA ASP A 404 13.10 -6.30 24.19
C ASP A 404 12.10 -7.46 24.09
N GLU A 405 10.81 -7.17 24.24
CA GLU A 405 9.73 -8.15 24.12
C GLU A 405 8.90 -7.95 22.86
N TRP A 406 8.31 -9.04 22.37
CA TRP A 406 7.35 -8.97 21.27
C TRP A 406 6.07 -8.25 21.69
N GLU A 407 5.66 -7.29 20.87
CA GLU A 407 4.40 -6.55 21.02
C GLU A 407 3.46 -6.87 19.84
N PRO A 408 2.16 -7.12 20.09
CA PRO A 408 1.22 -7.47 19.03
C PRO A 408 0.94 -6.30 18.07
N VAL A 409 1.03 -5.06 18.55
CA VAL A 409 0.64 -3.85 17.83
C VAL A 409 1.73 -2.80 17.96
N SER A 410 2.03 -2.10 16.85
CA SER A 410 2.92 -0.93 16.91
C SER A 410 2.26 0.24 17.67
N PRO A 411 2.92 0.84 18.67
CA PRO A 411 2.38 2.00 19.36
C PRO A 411 2.38 3.27 18.47
N VAL A 412 3.14 3.28 17.36
CA VAL A 412 3.22 4.42 16.43
C VAL A 412 2.11 4.36 15.40
N THR A 413 1.97 3.22 14.72
CA THR A 413 1.01 3.09 13.61
C THR A 413 -0.32 2.48 14.05
N GLY A 414 -0.34 1.70 15.14
CA GLY A 414 -1.48 0.88 15.54
C GLY A 414 -1.66 -0.37 14.69
N LYS A 415 -0.70 -0.68 13.81
CA LYS A 415 -0.77 -1.86 12.93
C LYS A 415 -0.46 -3.14 13.72
N LEU A 416 -1.28 -4.17 13.52
CA LEU A 416 -1.05 -5.52 14.05
C LEU A 416 0.12 -6.21 13.34
N ASP A 417 0.86 -7.07 14.08
CA ASP A 417 1.96 -7.90 13.54
C ASP A 417 3.06 -7.04 12.90
N ALA A 418 3.31 -5.85 13.48
CA ALA A 418 4.33 -4.91 12.99
C ALA A 418 5.73 -5.24 13.54
N PHE A 419 5.83 -5.90 14.70
CA PHE A 419 7.10 -6.25 15.32
C PHE A 419 7.71 -7.49 14.66
N GLU A 420 8.87 -7.28 14.04
CA GLU A 420 9.67 -8.31 13.38
C GLU A 420 11.01 -8.48 14.10
N TRP A 421 11.48 -9.72 14.22
CA TRP A 421 12.79 -10.04 14.75
C TRP A 421 13.86 -9.81 13.68
N LYS A 422 14.59 -8.70 13.77
CA LYS A 422 15.64 -8.33 12.80
C LYS A 422 16.66 -7.38 13.41
N VAL A 423 17.79 -7.20 12.74
CA VAL A 423 18.80 -6.22 13.15
C VAL A 423 18.22 -4.81 13.02
N PRO A 424 18.19 -4.01 14.11
CA PRO A 424 17.65 -2.65 14.06
C PRO A 424 18.41 -1.76 13.07
N VAL A 425 17.68 -1.14 12.14
CA VAL A 425 18.20 -0.09 11.26
C VAL A 425 18.15 1.25 11.97
N THR A 426 18.96 1.44 13.01
CA THR A 426 19.13 2.81 13.52
C THR A 426 19.84 3.64 12.46
N LEU A 427 19.34 4.84 12.15
CA LEU A 427 20.06 5.90 11.41
C LEU A 427 21.29 6.43 12.17
N SER A 428 22.03 5.55 12.85
CA SER A 428 23.27 5.83 13.56
C SER A 428 24.49 5.32 12.80
N ALA A 429 24.40 5.22 11.47
CA ALA A 429 25.56 5.48 10.62
C ALA A 429 25.71 7.00 10.52
N ARG A 430 26.21 7.64 11.58
CA ARG A 430 27.01 8.84 11.38
C ARG A 430 28.15 8.33 10.49
N ASN A 431 28.15 8.71 9.21
CA ASN A 431 29.28 8.47 8.31
C ASN A 431 30.55 8.63 9.15
N PRO A 432 31.51 7.70 9.14
CA PRO A 432 32.82 8.03 9.69
C PRO A 432 33.20 9.32 8.99
N ALA A 433 33.40 10.39 9.77
CA ALA A 433 33.97 11.61 9.22
C ALA A 433 35.18 11.13 8.40
N PRO A 434 35.34 11.57 7.13
CA PRO A 434 36.53 11.21 6.38
C PRO A 434 37.73 11.50 7.28
N PRO A 435 38.72 10.58 7.35
CA PRO A 435 39.84 10.74 8.26
C PRO A 435 40.35 12.16 8.10
N ALA A 436 40.44 12.89 9.22
CA ALA A 436 40.96 14.24 9.22
C ALA A 436 42.26 14.20 8.43
N VAL A 437 42.23 14.81 7.24
CA VAL A 437 43.41 14.90 6.39
C VAL A 437 44.45 15.56 7.28
N ALA A 438 45.51 14.81 7.61
CA ALA A 438 46.63 15.36 8.32
C ALA A 438 47.03 16.63 7.57
N GLN A 439 46.81 17.79 8.19
CA GLN A 439 47.31 19.04 7.65
C GLN A 439 48.83 18.86 7.59
N LEU A 440 49.33 18.66 6.37
CA LEU A 440 50.76 18.70 6.10
C LEU A 440 51.28 20.02 6.70
N PRO A 441 52.39 20.00 7.46
CA PRO A 441 52.96 21.23 8.01
C PRO A 441 53.16 22.24 6.88
N ALA A 442 52.77 23.49 7.14
CA ALA A 442 52.97 24.60 6.21
C ALA A 442 54.42 24.59 5.70
N GLU A 443 54.54 24.53 4.37
CA GLU A 443 55.81 24.54 3.66
C GLU A 443 56.62 25.76 4.11
N ALA A 444 57.75 25.51 4.76
CA ALA A 444 58.67 26.56 5.16
C ALA A 444 59.20 27.28 3.91
N PRO A 445 59.25 28.63 3.87
CA PRO A 445 59.77 29.34 2.70
C PRO A 445 61.24 28.94 2.45
N LEU A 446 61.52 28.40 1.26
CA LEU A 446 62.88 28.12 0.82
C LEU A 446 63.69 29.43 0.71
N PRO A 447 64.98 29.44 1.11
CA PRO A 447 65.81 30.65 1.08
C PRO A 447 66.11 31.10 -0.35
N LEU A 448 65.95 32.41 -0.59
CA LEU A 448 66.25 33.10 -1.84
C LEU A 448 67.72 32.92 -2.24
N ALA A 449 67.96 32.33 -3.41
CA ALA A 449 69.29 32.33 -4.04
C ALA A 449 69.62 33.73 -4.59
N PRO A 450 70.85 34.23 -4.39
CA PRO A 450 71.22 35.59 -4.79
C PRO A 450 71.38 35.73 -6.30
N ALA A 451 70.91 36.87 -6.82
CA ALA A 451 71.03 37.28 -8.21
C ALA A 451 72.50 37.47 -8.60
N ALA A 452 72.97 36.71 -9.59
CA ALA A 452 74.20 37.00 -10.30
C ALA A 452 73.88 37.90 -11.50
N ASN A 453 74.46 39.10 -11.51
CA ASN A 453 74.40 40.04 -12.63
C ASN A 453 75.30 39.59 -13.79
N ALA A 454 74.92 40.07 -14.97
CA ALA A 454 75.41 39.74 -16.29
C ALA A 454 76.90 40.00 -16.58
N THR A 455 77.43 39.21 -17.52
CA THR A 455 78.25 39.67 -18.65
C THR A 455 77.83 38.92 -19.90
#